data_AF-A0A3B0IXR8-F1
#
_entry.id   AF-A0A3B0IXR8-F1
#
_cell.length_a   1.000
_cell.length_b   1.000
_cell.length_c   1.000
_cell.angle_alpha   90.00
_cell.angle_beta   90.00
_cell.angle_gamma   90.00
#
_symmetry.space_group_name_H-M   'P 1'
#
loop_
_entity.id
_entity.type
_entity.pdbx_description
1 polymer ?
#
loop_
_entity_poly.entity_id
_entity_poly.type
_entity_poly.pdbx_seq_one_letter_code
_entity_poly.pdbx_strand_id
1 'polypeptide(L)'
;MLSKLQTASKQGGNFQKAFQQLKINAKEFEKAIGKNAQGTLVKFLETVAKLGKQERSSVLFDLFGLEYQDDIALLIGSLNEYKKSLIKMCNCCSLL
;
A
#
# COMPACT_ATOMS: atom_id res chain seq x y z
N MET A 1 7.20 -0.84 7.77
CA MET A 1 6.33 -0.50 6.61
C MET A 1 4.98 0.12 7.00
N LEU A 2 4.02 -0.62 7.58
CA LEU A 2 2.62 -0.15 7.78
C LEU A 2 2.51 1.12 8.66
N SER A 3 3.33 1.25 9.69
CA SER A 3 3.39 2.44 10.54
C SER A 3 3.70 3.72 9.77
N LYS A 4 4.50 3.64 8.69
CA LYS A 4 4.78 4.79 7.81
C LYS A 4 3.54 5.22 7.03
N LEU A 5 2.74 4.26 6.56
CA LEU A 5 1.45 4.50 5.88
C LEU A 5 0.40 5.09 6.83
N GLN A 6 0.34 4.61 8.09
CA GLN A 6 -0.56 5.14 9.11
C GLN A 6 -0.19 6.53 9.61
N THR A 7 1.03 6.99 9.33
CA THR A 7 1.50 8.33 9.67
C THR A 7 1.92 9.08 8.41
N ALA A 8 1.26 8.80 7.28
CA ALA A 8 1.63 9.30 5.96
C ALA A 8 1.82 10.81 5.93
N SER A 9 1.01 11.59 6.66
CA SER A 9 1.13 13.06 6.68
C SER A 9 2.36 13.58 7.44
N LYS A 10 3.01 12.73 8.24
CA LYS A 10 4.19 13.05 9.06
C LYS A 10 5.50 12.55 8.45
N GLN A 11 5.44 11.82 7.35
CA GLN A 11 6.63 11.29 6.68
C GLN A 11 7.38 12.38 5.90
N GLY A 12 8.69 12.17 5.70
CA GLY A 12 9.60 13.12 5.06
C GLY A 12 9.36 13.36 3.57
N GLY A 13 10.16 14.25 2.98
CA GLY A 13 9.95 14.77 1.62
C GLY A 13 9.84 13.71 0.51
N ASN A 14 10.68 12.67 0.52
CA ASN A 14 10.61 11.60 -0.49
C ASN A 14 9.30 10.82 -0.41
N PHE A 15 8.82 10.55 0.81
CA PHE A 15 7.54 9.89 1.01
C PHE A 15 6.38 10.74 0.47
N GLN A 16 6.40 12.06 0.72
CA GLN A 16 5.38 12.97 0.18
C GLN A 16 5.43 13.03 -1.36
N LYS A 17 6.63 13.05 -1.95
CA LYS A 17 6.80 13.01 -3.42
C LYS A 17 6.21 11.74 -4.03
N ALA A 18 6.47 10.58 -3.41
CA ALA A 18 5.88 9.32 -3.84
C ALA A 18 4.34 9.34 -3.75
N PHE A 19 3.77 9.92 -2.69
CA PHE A 19 2.32 10.09 -2.57
C PHE A 19 1.75 11.02 -3.65
N GLN A 20 2.45 12.12 -3.97
CA GLN A 20 2.07 13.02 -5.06
C GLN A 20 2.11 12.32 -6.42
N GLN A 21 3.14 11.52 -6.69
CA GLN A 21 3.27 10.74 -7.91
C GLN A 21 2.12 9.73 -8.06
N LEU A 22 1.73 9.09 -6.96
CA LEU A 22 0.57 8.20 -6.89
C LEU A 22 -0.77 8.94 -6.91
N LYS A 23 -0.78 10.28 -6.88
CA LYS A 23 -1.96 11.14 -6.76
C LYS A 23 -2.80 10.85 -5.50
N ILE A 24 -2.12 10.53 -4.41
CA ILE A 24 -2.71 10.22 -3.10
C ILE A 24 -2.47 11.39 -2.15
N ASN A 25 -3.53 11.91 -1.53
CA ASN A 25 -3.40 12.87 -0.44
C ASN A 25 -3.01 12.15 0.86
N ALA A 26 -1.86 12.49 1.44
CA ALA A 26 -1.34 11.83 2.64
C ALA A 26 -2.25 11.95 3.87
N LYS A 27 -2.91 13.10 4.08
CA LYS A 27 -3.82 13.31 5.21
C LYS A 27 -5.12 12.52 5.07
N GLU A 28 -5.68 12.48 3.85
CA GLU A 28 -6.88 11.69 3.58
C GLU A 28 -6.59 10.20 3.66
N PHE A 29 -5.43 9.78 3.15
CA PHE A 29 -4.96 8.41 3.25
C PHE A 29 -4.78 7.97 4.70
N GLU A 30 -4.14 8.78 5.54
CA GLU A 30 -3.97 8.53 6.97
C GLU A 30 -5.32 8.35 7.70
N LYS A 31 -6.32 9.18 7.36
CA LYS A 31 -7.68 9.00 7.87
C LYS A 31 -8.33 7.71 7.36
N ALA A 32 -8.16 7.39 6.08
CA ALA A 32 -8.77 6.21 5.46
C ALA A 32 -8.19 4.91 6.03
N ILE A 33 -6.86 4.83 6.19
CA ILE A 33 -6.20 3.64 6.72
C ILE A 33 -6.48 3.44 8.21
N GLY A 34 -6.73 4.52 8.97
CA GLY A 34 -7.22 4.42 10.35
C GLY A 34 -8.65 3.87 10.46
N LYS A 35 -9.50 4.10 9.47
CA LYS A 35 -10.90 3.62 9.45
C LYS A 35 -11.04 2.20 8.86
N ASN A 36 -10.33 1.92 7.78
CA ASN A 36 -10.35 0.64 7.09
C ASN A 36 -8.95 0.35 6.57
N ALA A 37 -8.10 -0.18 7.47
CA ALA A 37 -6.70 -0.44 7.18
C ALA A 37 -6.53 -1.39 5.99
N GLN A 38 -7.26 -2.52 6.01
CA GLN A 38 -7.16 -3.56 4.99
C GLN A 38 -7.59 -3.05 3.61
N GLY A 39 -8.78 -2.45 3.50
CA GLY A 39 -9.29 -1.93 2.23
C GLY A 39 -8.44 -0.79 1.68
N THR A 40 -7.93 0.08 2.54
CA THR A 40 -7.04 1.18 2.14
C THR A 40 -5.69 0.65 1.66
N LEU A 41 -5.12 -0.34 2.35
CA LEU A 41 -3.87 -0.98 1.95
C LEU A 41 -4.01 -1.71 0.59
N VAL A 42 -5.11 -2.42 0.37
CA VAL A 42 -5.37 -3.08 -0.92
C VAL A 42 -5.44 -2.06 -2.04
N LYS A 43 -6.19 -0.96 -1.88
CA LYS A 43 -6.28 0.11 -2.88
C LYS A 43 -4.93 0.78 -3.15
N PHE A 44 -4.12 0.95 -2.11
CA PHE A 44 -2.76 1.45 -2.25
C PHE A 44 -1.91 0.51 -3.10
N LEU A 45 -1.88 -0.78 -2.79
CA LEU A 45 -1.13 -1.78 -3.54
C LEU A 45 -1.60 -1.87 -5.00
N GLU A 46 -2.91 -1.78 -5.25
CA GLU A 46 -3.46 -1.70 -6.62
C GLU A 46 -2.97 -0.47 -7.39
N THR A 47 -2.89 0.68 -6.72
CA THR A 47 -2.40 1.92 -7.34
C THR A 47 -0.94 1.79 -7.72
N VAL A 48 -0.11 1.25 -6.82
CA VAL A 48 1.31 0.99 -7.08
C VAL A 48 1.51 -0.10 -8.14
N ALA A 49 0.63 -1.10 -8.21
CA ALA A 49 0.65 -2.17 -9.22
C ALA A 49 0.41 -1.66 -10.65
N LYS A 50 -0.24 -0.50 -10.83
CA LYS A 50 -0.47 0.11 -12.15
C LYS A 50 0.78 0.79 -12.72
N LEU A 51 1.76 1.09 -11.88
CA LEU A 51 3.02 1.70 -12.31
C LEU A 51 3.88 0.70 -13.09
N GLY A 52 4.70 1.23 -14.00
CA GLY A 52 5.74 0.44 -14.67
C GLY A 52 6.81 -0.06 -13.68
N LYS A 53 7.58 -1.09 -14.04
CA LYS A 53 8.53 -1.76 -13.11
C LYS A 53 9.53 -0.78 -12.47
N GLN A 54 10.17 0.08 -13.27
CA GLN A 54 11.16 1.05 -12.78
C GLN A 54 10.51 2.11 -11.88
N GLU A 55 9.37 2.64 -12.30
CA GLU A 55 8.62 3.65 -11.54
C GLU A 55 8.14 3.09 -10.20
N ARG A 56 7.56 1.89 -10.22
CA ARG A 56 7.16 1.14 -9.03
C ARG A 56 8.32 0.97 -8.06
N SER A 57 9.48 0.55 -8.57
CA SER A 57 10.68 0.38 -7.77
C SER A 57 11.08 1.69 -7.09
N SER A 58 11.18 2.80 -7.84
CA SER A 58 11.50 4.12 -7.29
C SER A 58 10.51 4.55 -6.20
N VAL A 59 9.21 4.44 -6.47
CA VAL A 59 8.16 4.79 -5.50
C VAL A 59 8.27 3.95 -4.23
N LEU A 60 8.50 2.64 -4.34
CA LEU A 60 8.64 1.78 -3.16
C LEU A 60 9.88 2.13 -2.34
N PHE A 61 11.00 2.48 -2.99
CA PHE A 61 12.20 2.97 -2.30
C PHE A 61 11.92 4.28 -1.56
N ASP A 62 11.26 5.25 -2.20
CA ASP A 62 10.96 6.54 -1.57
C ASP A 62 10.02 6.43 -0.36
N LEU A 63 9.12 5.44 -0.38
CA LEU A 63 8.17 5.20 0.70
C LEU A 63 8.79 4.42 1.87
N PHE A 64 9.61 3.42 1.55
CA PHE A 64 9.94 2.37 2.50
C PHE A 64 11.44 2.14 2.64
N GLY A 65 12.26 2.58 1.69
CA GLY A 65 13.69 2.28 1.59
C GLY A 65 13.94 0.92 0.95
N LEU A 66 15.23 0.57 0.79
CA LEU A 66 15.66 -0.71 0.19
C LEU A 66 15.17 -1.92 0.99
N GLU A 67 15.06 -1.77 2.31
CA GLU A 67 14.75 -2.87 3.23
C GLU A 67 13.39 -3.55 2.98
N TYR A 68 12.43 -2.88 2.33
CA TYR A 68 11.09 -3.44 2.07
C TYR A 68 10.75 -3.52 0.58
N GLN A 69 11.67 -3.15 -0.30
CA GLN A 69 11.37 -2.97 -1.72
C GLN A 69 11.00 -4.30 -2.39
N ASP A 70 11.77 -5.34 -2.11
CA ASP A 70 11.58 -6.68 -2.67
C ASP A 70 10.33 -7.37 -2.12
N ASP A 71 10.10 -7.28 -0.80
CA ASP A 71 8.93 -7.89 -0.17
C ASP A 71 7.61 -7.29 -0.69
N ILE A 72 7.57 -5.97 -0.89
CA ILE A 72 6.38 -5.30 -1.42
C ILE A 72 6.23 -5.58 -2.92
N ALA A 73 7.33 -5.68 -3.66
CA ALA A 73 7.29 -6.07 -5.07
C ALA A 73 6.74 -7.50 -5.23
N LEU A 74 7.14 -8.44 -4.37
CA LEU A 74 6.60 -9.80 -4.31
C LEU A 74 5.09 -9.80 -4.01
N LEU A 75 4.68 -9.02 -3.00
CA LEU A 75 3.27 -8.87 -2.63
C LEU A 75 2.43 -8.31 -3.77
N ILE A 76 2.94 -7.29 -4.49
CA ILE A 76 2.28 -6.70 -5.65
C ILE A 76 2.17 -7.72 -6.79
N GLY A 77 3.23 -8.50 -7.05
CA GLY A 77 3.20 -9.58 -8.04
C GLY A 77 2.15 -10.65 -7.72
N SER A 78 1.91 -10.89 -6.43
CA SER A 78 0.93 -11.86 -5.91
C SER A 78 -0.39 -11.23 -5.49
N LEU A 79 -0.67 -9.97 -5.85
CA LEU A 79 -1.78 -9.18 -5.30
C LEU A 79 -3.16 -9.82 -5.55
N ASN A 80 -3.32 -10.51 -6.67
CA ASN A 80 -4.56 -11.23 -6.98
C ASN A 80 -4.80 -12.39 -6.01
N GLU A 81 -3.77 -13.18 -5.70
CA GLU A 81 -3.86 -14.27 -4.72
C GLU A 81 -4.05 -13.73 -3.30
N TYR A 82 -3.37 -12.63 -2.97
CA TYR A 82 -3.59 -11.92 -1.70
C TYR A 82 -5.07 -11.54 -1.52
N LYS A 83 -5.70 -10.91 -2.51
CA LYS A 83 -7.14 -10.56 -2.46
C LYS A 83 -8.04 -11.78 -2.32
N LYS A 84 -7.77 -12.87 -3.06
CA LYS A 84 -8.54 -14.12 -2.94
C LYS A 84 -8.49 -14.67 -1.52
N SER A 85 -7.32 -14.63 -0.88
CA SER A 85 -7.16 -15.04 0.52
C SER A 85 -7.95 -14.17 1.49
N LEU A 86 -8.01 -12.85 1.25
CA LEU A 86 -8.83 -11.95 2.06
C LEU A 86 -10.34 -12.24 1.91
N ILE A 87 -10.81 -12.54 0.70
CA ILE A 87 -12.21 -12.94 0.45
C ILE A 87 -12.53 -14.25 1.16
N LYS A 88 -11.62 -15.23 1.10
CA LYS A 88 -11.77 -16.50 1.84
C LYS A 88 -11.87 -16.28 3.34
N MET A 89 -11.05 -15.39 3.92
CA MET A 89 -11.15 -15.04 5.34
C MET A 89 -12.48 -14.35 5.68
N CYS A 90 -12.96 -13.42 4.84
CA CYS A 90 -14.23 -12.74 5.08
C CYS A 90 -15.42 -13.71 5.01
N ASN A 91 -15.42 -14.65 4.05
CA ASN A 91 -16.44 -15.68 3.93
C ASN A 91 -16.40 -16.73 5.05
N CYS A 92 -15.29 -16.84 5.79
CA CYS A 92 -15.25 -17.65 7.01
C CYS A 92 -15.98 -16.97 8.19
N CYS A 93 -16.23 -15.66 8.14
CA CYS A 93 -16.91 -14.92 9.21
C CYS A 93 -18.44 -14.97 9.08
N SER A 94 -18.99 -15.38 7.94
CA SER A 94 -20.43 -15.54 7.70
C SER A 94 -20.94 -16.98 7.85
N LEU A 95 -20.09 -17.89 8.36
CA LEU A 95 -20.38 -19.32 8.59
C LEU A 95 -20.24 -19.74 10.08
N LEU A 96 -20.16 -18.77 11.00
CA LEU A 96 -20.25 -18.94 12.46
C LEU A 96 -21.32 -17.98 13.00
#